data_AF-X1EHT8-F1
#
_entry.id   AF-X1EHT8-F1
#
_cell.length_a   1.000
_cell.length_b   1.000
_cell.length_c   1.000
_cell.angle_alpha   90.00
_cell.angle_beta   90.00
_cell.angle_gamma   90.00
#
_symmetry.space_group_name_H-M   'P 1'
#
loop_
_entity.id
_entity.type
_entity.pdbx_description
1 polymer ?
#
loop_
_entity_poly.entity_id
_entity_poly.type
_entity_poly.pdbx_seq_one_letter_code
_entity_poly.pdbx_strand_id
1 'polypeptide(L)'
;MLFAREITSCKGRRCWEIYNSLIKEFGNEFNILLKVPKEKLVKSFDEKLADLILKNREGKIKVKPGFDGEYGVALLEEKQKTLI
;
A
#
# COMPACT_ATOMS: atom_id res chain seq x y z
N MET A 1 19.99 -7.05 14.16
CA MET A 1 19.49 -7.22 12.78
C MET A 1 18.07 -7.76 12.87
N LEU A 2 17.07 -6.88 12.80
CA LEU A 2 15.66 -7.15 12.47
C LEU A 2 14.93 -5.81 12.63
N PHE A 3 14.95 -5.02 11.54
CA PHE A 3 14.17 -3.79 11.43
C PHE A 3 12.69 -4.16 11.27
N ALA A 4 11.99 -4.36 12.38
CA ALA A 4 10.56 -4.08 12.43
C ALA A 4 10.42 -2.54 12.48
N ARG A 5 10.53 -1.88 11.31
CA ARG A 5 10.10 -0.49 11.19
C ARG A 5 8.60 -0.52 11.01
N GLU A 6 7.88 -0.56 12.13
CA GLU A 6 6.50 -0.11 12.16
C GLU A 6 6.49 1.32 11.60
N ILE A 7 5.92 1.50 10.41
CA ILE A 7 5.63 2.84 9.91
C ILE A 7 4.36 3.27 10.65
N THR A 8 4.55 3.83 11.85
CA THR A 8 3.47 4.29 12.72
C THR A 8 2.89 5.65 12.25
N SER A 9 3.44 6.26 11.19
CA SER A 9 3.01 7.58 10.72
C SER A 9 3.23 7.79 9.22
N CYS A 10 2.16 8.15 8.52
CA CYS A 10 2.16 8.55 7.10
C CYS A 10 2.81 9.92 6.85
N LYS A 11 3.32 10.61 7.90
CA LYS A 11 3.90 11.96 7.82
C LYS A 11 5.44 11.97 7.71
N GLY A 12 6.05 10.86 7.31
CA GLY A 12 7.50 10.81 7.09
C GLY A 12 7.92 11.56 5.83
N ARG A 13 9.07 12.27 5.87
CA ARG A 13 9.65 12.97 4.69
C ARG A 13 9.79 12.03 3.48
N ARG A 14 10.23 10.80 3.74
CA ARG A 14 10.37 9.75 2.71
C ARG A 14 9.05 9.35 2.04
N CYS A 15 7.94 9.33 2.79
CA CYS A 15 6.61 9.06 2.21
C CYS A 15 6.22 10.17 1.24
N TRP A 16 6.45 11.43 1.62
CA TRP A 16 6.19 12.59 0.77
C TRP A 16 7.07 12.63 -0.48
N GLU A 17 8.35 12.27 -0.36
CA GLU A 17 9.26 12.18 -1.51
C GLU A 17 8.76 11.18 -2.54
N ILE A 18 8.38 9.98 -2.10
CA ILE A 18 7.80 8.94 -2.98
C ILE A 18 6.47 9.41 -3.56
N TYR A 19 5.55 9.92 -2.73
CA TYR A 19 4.27 10.41 -3.21
C TYR A 19 4.43 11.50 -4.29
N ASN A 20 5.26 12.51 -4.03
CA ASN A 20 5.47 13.63 -4.94
C ASN A 20 6.17 13.19 -6.24
N SER A 21 7.12 12.26 -6.19
CA SER A 21 7.76 11.73 -7.40
C SER A 21 6.74 11.05 -8.30
N LEU A 22 5.79 10.30 -7.71
CA LEU A 22 4.76 9.58 -8.44
C LEU A 22 3.72 10.51 -9.05
N ILE A 23 3.29 11.53 -8.31
CA ILE A 23 2.41 12.57 -8.85
C ILE A 23 3.08 13.28 -10.03
N LYS A 24 4.38 13.55 -9.94
CA LYS A 24 5.13 14.17 -11.04
C LYS A 24 5.23 13.25 -12.27
N GLU A 25 5.36 11.94 -12.07
CA GLU A 25 5.51 10.97 -13.16
C GLU A 25 4.18 10.59 -13.82
N PHE A 26 3.12 10.39 -13.03
CA PHE A 26 1.84 9.86 -13.48
C PHE A 26 0.68 10.88 -13.44
N GLY A 27 0.97 12.12 -13.02
CA GLY A 27 0.07 13.25 -13.05
C GLY A 27 -0.78 13.44 -11.79
N ASN A 28 -1.62 12.45 -11.43
CA ASN A 28 -2.48 12.55 -10.25
C ASN A 28 -2.73 11.20 -9.57
N GLU A 29 -3.17 11.27 -8.31
CA GLU A 29 -3.39 10.10 -7.45
C GLU A 29 -4.41 9.12 -8.02
N PHE A 30 -5.57 9.61 -8.48
CA PHE A 30 -6.60 8.73 -9.05
C PHE A 30 -6.10 7.97 -10.28
N ASN A 31 -5.28 8.59 -11.12
CA ASN A 31 -4.66 7.92 -12.25
C ASN A 31 -3.76 6.77 -11.79
N ILE A 32 -2.91 7.03 -10.78
CA ILE A 32 -2.02 6.04 -10.18
C ILE A 32 -2.79 4.89 -9.56
N LEU A 33 -3.88 5.18 -8.83
CA LEU A 33 -4.66 4.17 -8.12
C LEU A 33 -5.58 3.36 -9.03
N LEU A 34 -5.99 3.88 -10.19
CA LEU A 34 -7.04 3.25 -11.01
C LEU A 34 -6.58 2.82 -12.41
N LYS A 35 -5.68 3.56 -13.07
CA LYS A 35 -5.45 3.44 -14.52
C LYS A 35 -4.02 3.06 -14.93
N VAL A 36 -3.01 3.44 -14.15
CA VAL A 36 -1.60 3.16 -14.51
C VAL A 36 -1.36 1.64 -14.62
N PRO A 37 -0.79 1.13 -15.73
CA PRO A 37 -0.60 -0.31 -15.93
C PRO A 37 0.46 -0.91 -15.00
N LYS A 38 0.33 -2.21 -14.72
CA LYS A 38 1.23 -2.96 -13.80
C LYS A 38 2.70 -2.76 -14.15
N GLU A 39 3.09 -2.88 -15.42
CA GLU A 39 4.51 -2.79 -15.79
C GLU A 39 5.13 -1.44 -15.45
N LYS A 40 4.33 -0.36 -15.52
CA LYS A 40 4.80 0.98 -15.13
C LYS A 40 4.89 1.12 -13.62
N LEU A 41 3.93 0.55 -12.88
CA LEU A 41 3.99 0.54 -11.42
C LEU A 41 5.22 -0.24 -10.91
N VAL A 42 5.50 -1.43 -11.45
CA VAL A 42 6.64 -2.23 -10.94
C VAL A 42 8.00 -1.57 -11.26
N LYS A 43 8.07 -0.75 -12.32
CA LYS A 43 9.31 -0.01 -12.66
C LYS A 43 9.55 1.21 -11.78
N SER A 44 8.49 1.93 -11.38
CA SER A 44 8.61 3.17 -10.61
C SER A 44 8.50 2.97 -9.09
N PHE A 45 8.07 1.78 -8.64
CA PHE A 45 7.80 1.47 -7.23
C PHE A 45 8.55 0.21 -6.76
N ASP A 46 8.55 0.01 -5.45
CA ASP A 46 8.78 -1.33 -4.88
C ASP A 46 7.68 -2.29 -5.33
N GLU A 47 8.06 -3.51 -5.70
CA GLU A 47 7.13 -4.54 -6.20
C GLU A 47 5.96 -4.79 -5.23
N LYS A 48 6.20 -4.71 -3.91
CA LYS A 48 5.15 -4.87 -2.90
C LYS A 48 4.10 -3.77 -2.97
N LEU A 49 4.51 -2.52 -3.24
CA LEU A 49 3.58 -1.39 -3.32
C LEU A 49 2.76 -1.44 -4.61
N ALA A 50 3.38 -1.82 -5.73
CA ALA A 50 2.67 -2.06 -6.98
C ALA A 50 1.60 -3.15 -6.82
N ASP A 51 1.97 -4.28 -6.19
CA ASP A 51 1.04 -5.37 -5.93
C ASP A 51 -0.11 -4.98 -4.99
N LEU A 52 0.13 -4.14 -3.99
CA LEU A 52 -0.93 -3.64 -3.10
C LEU A 52 -1.94 -2.77 -3.86
N ILE A 53 -1.48 -1.88 -4.74
CA ILE A 53 -2.36 -1.05 -5.57
C ILE A 53 -3.21 -1.95 -6.48
N LEU A 54 -2.60 -2.96 -7.10
CA LEU A 54 -3.31 -3.89 -7.98
C LEU A 54 -4.35 -4.72 -7.22
N LYS A 55 -4.00 -5.26 -6.05
CA LYS A 55 -4.95 -5.96 -5.18
C LYS A 55 -6.11 -5.06 -4.78
N ASN A 56 -5.86 -3.77 -4.54
CA ASN A 56 -6.93 -2.81 -4.25
C ASN A 56 -7.90 -2.70 -5.43
N ARG A 57 -7.38 -2.49 -6.65
CA ARG A 57 -8.20 -2.40 -7.87
C ARG A 57 -9.04 -3.65 -8.12
N GLU A 58 -8.48 -4.81 -7.79
CA GLU A 58 -9.15 -6.11 -7.96
C GLU A 58 -10.07 -6.48 -6.78
N GLY A 59 -10.12 -5.66 -5.72
CA GLY A 59 -10.90 -5.96 -4.51
C GLY A 59 -10.36 -7.16 -3.72
N LYS A 60 -9.07 -7.51 -3.88
CA LYS A 60 -8.42 -8.69 -3.27
C LYS A 60 -7.64 -8.37 -2.00
N ILE A 61 -7.69 -7.15 -1.48
CA ILE A 61 -7.09 -6.82 -0.20
C ILE A 61 -7.90 -7.49 0.90
N LYS A 62 -7.24 -8.35 1.68
CA LYS A 62 -7.82 -8.90 2.91
C LYS A 62 -7.85 -7.79 3.96
N VAL A 63 -8.99 -7.63 4.61
CA VAL A 63 -9.19 -6.61 5.66
C VAL A 63 -9.69 -7.31 6.90
N LYS A 64 -9.06 -7.03 8.04
CA LYS A 64 -9.64 -7.35 9.35
C LYS A 64 -10.73 -6.32 9.62
N PRO A 65 -11.99 -6.72 9.80
CA PRO A 65 -13.08 -5.78 10.05
C PRO A 65 -12.81 -5.02 11.36
N GLY A 66 -13.15 -3.73 11.36
CA GLY A 66 -13.21 -2.93 12.59
C GLY A 66 -14.55 -3.14 13.30
N PHE A 67 -14.63 -2.72 14.56
CA PHE A 67 -15.84 -2.82 15.37
C PHE A 67 -15.97 -1.60 16.30
N ASP A 68 -17.21 -1.20 16.61
CA ASP A 68 -17.55 -0.18 17.61
C ASP A 68 -16.70 1.10 17.57
N GLY A 69 -16.62 1.72 16.39
CA GLY A 69 -15.87 2.96 16.18
C GLY A 69 -14.40 2.78 15.80
N GLU A 70 -13.89 1.54 15.78
CA GLU A 70 -12.56 1.23 15.25
C GLU A 70 -12.60 0.99 13.73
N TYR A 71 -11.61 1.53 13.00
CA TYR A 71 -11.44 1.25 11.58
C TYR A 71 -10.89 -0.16 11.33
N GLY A 72 -11.30 -0.75 10.21
CA GLY A 72 -10.71 -2.00 9.74
C GLY A 72 -9.24 -1.84 9.34
N VAL A 73 -8.49 -2.95 9.38
CA VAL A 73 -7.05 -2.95 9.10
C VAL A 73 -6.78 -3.81 7.87
N ALA A 74 -6.12 -3.22 6.86
CA ALA A 74 -5.66 -3.96 5.69
C ALA A 74 -4.53 -4.93 6.08
N LEU A 75 -4.68 -6.19 5.70
CA LEU A 75 -3.71 -7.24 5.93
C LEU A 75 -2.74 -7.27 4.74
N LEU A 76 -1.54 -6.71 4.94
CA LEU A 76 -0.51 -6.60 3.90
C LEU A 76 0.31 -7.89 3.71
N GLU A 77 0.33 -8.76 4.73
CA GLU A 77 1.01 -10.06 4.70
C GLU A 77 0.02 -11.19 5.02
N GLU A 78 0.14 -12.32 4.33
CA GLU A 78 -0.66 -13.54 4.61
C GLU A 78 -0.10 -14.37 5.76
N LYS A 79 0.53 -13.76 6.77
CA LYS A 79 0.90 -14.50 7.97
C LYS A 79 -0.31 -14.64 8.88
N GLN A 80 -1.10 -15.67 8.61
CA GLN A 80 -2.03 -16.21 9.59
C GLN A 80 -1.22 -16.61 10.82
N LYS A 81 -1.35 -15.86 11.93
CA LYS A 81 -0.92 -16.36 13.23
C LYS A 81 -1.84 -17.53 13.55
N THR A 82 -1.36 -18.75 13.33
CA THR A 82 -2.01 -19.96 13.83
C THR A 82 -2.23 -19.75 15.32
N LEU A 83 -3.50 -19.71 15.74
CA LEU A 83 -3.84 -19.83 17.14
C LEU A 83 -3.66 -21.31 17.47
N ILE A 84 -2.55 -21.63 18.14
CA ILE A 84 -2.38 -22.89 18.87
C ILE A 84 -3.16 -22.75 20.17
#